data_AF-A0A5C1QC25-F1
#
_entry.id   AF-A0A5C1QC25-F1
#
_cell.length_a   1.000
_cell.length_b   1.000
_cell.length_c   1.000
_cell.angle_alpha   90.00
_cell.angle_beta   90.00
_cell.angle_gamma   90.00
#
_symmetry.space_group_name_H-M   'P 1'
#
loop_
_entity.id
_entity.type
_entity.pdbx_description
1 polymer ?
#
loop_
_entity_poly.entity_id
_entity_poly.type
_entity_poly.pdbx_seq_one_letter_code
_entity_poly.pdbx_strand_id
1 'polypeptide(L)'
;MFSIYKWLSNGESEWTAKKNISEVIDKSIPSKYIPNFEYYPILINEISRKDLLKIHNAVSAIFYMENTDSEDYRKAIDDLVTVIKDSSILETKVFANWVNNFLLNQGEELVYEDFDKIKKSEEVLPMMAANIERYREKLISEGLERGLERGLEQGAHKRDIEIASKLLKAGSEYTFVANITGLSIEELK
;
A
#
# COMPACT_ATOMS: atom_id res chain seq x y z
N MET A 1 9.41 25.09 -19.72
CA MET A 1 9.93 24.31 -18.58
C MET A 1 9.60 22.87 -18.87
N PHE A 2 10.59 22.07 -19.29
CA PHE A 2 10.38 20.68 -19.68
C PHE A 2 10.17 19.82 -18.44
N SER A 3 8.93 19.43 -18.16
CA SER A 3 8.64 18.36 -17.21
C SER A 3 9.04 17.05 -17.86
N ILE A 4 10.21 16.53 -17.50
CA ILE A 4 10.58 15.15 -17.79
C ILE A 4 9.77 14.29 -16.83
N TYR A 5 8.60 13.85 -17.28
CA TYR A 5 7.76 12.94 -16.53
C TYR A 5 8.50 11.61 -16.34
N LYS A 6 8.82 11.35 -15.07
CA LYS A 6 8.83 10.04 -14.39
C LYS A 6 8.89 8.82 -15.31
N TRP A 7 10.06 8.21 -15.39
CA TRP A 7 10.36 6.97 -16.13
C TRP A 7 9.99 5.70 -15.34
N LEU A 8 9.20 5.86 -14.27
CA LEU A 8 8.75 4.83 -13.34
C LEU A 8 7.24 5.00 -13.17
N SER A 9 6.47 4.16 -13.85
CA SER A 9 5.03 4.07 -13.63
C SER A 9 4.77 3.04 -12.53
N ASN A 10 4.30 3.51 -11.37
CA ASN A 10 3.78 2.68 -10.29
C ASN A 10 2.23 2.78 -10.22
N GLY A 11 1.58 3.17 -11.33
CA GLY A 11 0.13 3.43 -11.37
C GLY A 11 -0.67 2.27 -11.96
N GLU A 12 -1.98 2.25 -11.66
CA GLU A 12 -2.95 1.24 -12.17
C GLU A 12 -3.21 1.32 -13.68
N SER A 13 -2.74 2.37 -14.36
CA SER A 13 -3.02 2.64 -15.77
C SER A 13 -1.91 2.10 -16.69
N GLU A 14 -2.31 1.54 -17.84
CA GLU A 14 -1.39 1.12 -18.90
C GLU A 14 -0.50 2.27 -19.40
N TRP A 15 0.74 1.96 -19.77
CA TRP A 15 1.68 2.96 -20.27
C TRP A 15 1.27 3.46 -21.66
N THR A 16 0.96 4.75 -21.77
CA THR A 16 0.49 5.37 -23.03
C THR A 16 1.50 6.32 -23.68
N ALA A 17 2.65 6.58 -23.05
CA ALA A 17 3.62 7.54 -23.57
C ALA A 17 4.39 7.00 -24.78
N LYS A 18 4.70 7.90 -25.72
CA LYS A 18 5.42 7.57 -26.96
C LYS A 18 6.84 7.08 -26.67
N LYS A 19 7.22 5.93 -27.22
CA LYS A 19 8.52 5.28 -26.97
C LYS A 19 9.70 5.95 -27.69
N ASN A 20 9.43 6.71 -28.74
CA ASN A 20 10.45 7.44 -29.49
C ASN A 20 10.40 8.93 -29.13
N ILE A 21 11.56 9.50 -28.81
CA ILE A 21 11.64 10.91 -28.40
C ILE A 21 11.22 11.88 -29.51
N SER A 22 11.38 11.48 -30.79
CA SER A 22 10.96 12.30 -31.93
C SER A 22 9.45 12.49 -32.02
N GLU A 23 8.66 11.61 -31.38
CA GLU A 23 7.20 11.73 -31.29
C GLU A 23 6.77 12.68 -30.17
N VAL A 24 7.67 13.00 -29.23
CA VAL A 24 7.40 13.87 -28.08
C VAL A 24 7.86 15.31 -28.36
N ILE A 25 8.90 15.48 -29.17
CA ILE A 25 9.47 16.78 -29.51
C ILE A 25 8.57 17.52 -30.52
N ASP A 26 8.39 18.82 -30.29
CA ASP A 26 7.62 19.71 -31.16
C ASP A 26 8.20 19.74 -32.59
N LYS A 27 7.31 19.62 -33.59
CA LYS A 27 7.69 19.52 -35.01
C LYS A 27 8.08 20.87 -35.66
N SER A 28 8.08 21.97 -34.91
CA SER A 28 8.63 23.26 -35.32
C SER A 28 10.14 23.23 -35.51
N ILE A 29 10.84 22.27 -34.89
CA ILE A 29 12.27 22.04 -35.10
C ILE A 29 12.47 21.23 -36.39
N PRO A 30 13.37 21.63 -37.31
CA PRO A 30 13.69 20.83 -38.49
C PRO A 30 14.13 19.42 -38.11
N SER A 31 13.58 18.41 -38.78
CA SER A 31 13.74 16.99 -38.44
C SER A 31 15.18 16.52 -38.29
N LYS A 32 16.13 17.08 -39.06
CA LYS A 32 17.57 16.78 -38.96
C LYS A 32 18.20 17.08 -37.60
N TYR A 33 17.57 17.91 -36.77
CA TYR A 33 18.03 18.25 -35.42
C TYR A 33 17.22 17.58 -34.31
N ILE A 34 16.20 16.81 -34.66
CA ILE A 34 15.42 16.03 -33.69
C ILE A 34 16.09 14.67 -33.52
N PRO A 35 16.55 14.30 -32.32
CA PRO A 35 17.09 12.97 -32.07
C PRO A 35 16.05 11.89 -32.36
N ASN A 36 16.47 10.80 -32.99
CA ASN A 36 15.62 9.65 -33.26
C ASN A 36 16.18 8.42 -32.54
N PHE A 37 15.73 8.23 -31.31
CA PHE A 37 16.03 7.03 -30.54
C PHE A 37 14.81 6.62 -29.72
N GLU A 38 14.69 5.32 -29.54
CA GLU A 38 13.73 4.73 -28.62
C GLU A 38 14.35 4.61 -27.25
N TYR A 39 13.52 4.77 -26.23
CA TYR A 39 13.89 4.37 -24.89
C TYR A 39 13.23 3.07 -24.47
N TYR A 40 13.89 2.36 -23.57
CA TYR A 40 13.37 1.12 -22.99
C TYR A 40 12.62 1.43 -21.69
N PRO A 41 11.27 1.41 -21.67
CA PRO A 41 10.52 1.66 -20.46
C PRO A 41 10.63 0.45 -19.51
N ILE A 42 10.87 0.71 -18.23
CA ILE A 42 10.79 -0.30 -17.18
C ILE A 42 9.38 -0.20 -16.58
N LEU A 43 8.46 -1.02 -17.10
CA LEU A 43 7.05 -1.03 -16.73
C LEU A 43 6.84 -2.06 -15.62
N ILE A 44 7.03 -1.63 -14.38
CA ILE A 44 7.04 -2.48 -13.19
C ILE A 44 5.74 -3.29 -13.05
N ASN A 45 4.60 -2.64 -13.30
CA ASN A 45 3.26 -3.23 -13.26
C ASN A 45 3.01 -4.27 -14.38
N GLU A 46 3.86 -4.31 -15.41
CA GLU A 46 3.78 -5.27 -16.52
C GLU A 46 4.77 -6.44 -16.36
N ILE A 47 5.64 -6.41 -15.34
CA ILE A 47 6.57 -7.52 -15.07
C ILE A 47 5.83 -8.62 -14.30
N SER A 48 5.82 -9.84 -14.86
CA SER A 48 5.18 -10.98 -14.20
C SER A 48 5.86 -11.30 -12.85
N ARG A 49 5.11 -11.80 -11.86
CA ARG A 49 5.67 -12.28 -10.58
C ARG A 49 6.82 -13.27 -10.79
N LYS A 50 6.71 -14.15 -11.80
CA LYS A 50 7.75 -15.12 -12.16
C LYS A 50 9.03 -14.45 -12.65
N ASP A 51 8.93 -13.34 -13.38
CA ASP A 51 10.09 -12.62 -13.90
C ASP A 51 10.72 -11.72 -12.82
N LEU A 52 9.92 -11.14 -11.92
CA LEU A 52 10.42 -10.44 -10.73
C LEU A 52 11.29 -11.35 -9.84
N LEU A 53 10.86 -12.60 -9.65
CA LEU A 53 11.65 -13.58 -8.91
C LEU A 53 13.00 -13.87 -9.59
N LYS A 54 13.09 -13.84 -10.93
CA LYS A 54 14.35 -14.08 -11.67
C LYS A 54 15.33 -12.91 -11.65
N ILE A 55 14.86 -11.69 -11.40
CA ILE A 55 15.73 -10.50 -11.32
C ILE A 55 16.57 -10.56 -10.04
N HIS A 56 16.12 -11.32 -9.03
CA HIS A 56 16.84 -11.66 -7.80
C HIS A 56 17.52 -10.46 -7.10
N ASN A 57 16.81 -9.34 -6.93
CA ASN A 57 17.35 -8.20 -6.19
C ASN A 57 16.29 -7.50 -5.31
N ALA A 58 16.75 -6.59 -4.44
CA ALA A 58 15.89 -5.86 -3.51
C ALA A 58 14.75 -5.07 -4.18
N VAL A 59 14.99 -4.56 -5.39
CA VAL A 59 13.98 -3.79 -6.14
C VAL A 59 12.88 -4.71 -6.64
N SER A 60 13.23 -5.89 -7.16
CA SER A 60 12.23 -6.88 -7.59
C SER A 60 11.45 -7.46 -6.41
N ALA A 61 12.06 -7.53 -5.23
CA ALA A 61 11.39 -7.93 -3.99
C ALA A 61 10.29 -6.94 -3.56
N ILE A 62 10.53 -5.62 -3.66
CA ILE A 62 9.50 -4.59 -3.39
C ILE A 62 8.31 -4.80 -4.32
N PHE A 63 8.58 -4.92 -5.62
CA PHE A 63 7.53 -5.07 -6.62
C PHE A 63 6.80 -6.40 -6.51
N TYR A 64 7.49 -7.45 -6.09
CA TYR A 64 6.85 -8.72 -5.80
C TYR A 64 5.83 -8.57 -4.68
N MET A 65 6.18 -7.89 -3.58
CA MET A 65 5.23 -7.61 -2.50
C MET A 65 4.05 -6.74 -2.94
N GLU A 66 4.30 -5.67 -3.71
CA GLU A 66 3.23 -4.79 -4.20
C GLU A 66 2.21 -5.52 -5.11
N ASN A 67 2.67 -6.55 -5.82
CA ASN A 67 1.82 -7.37 -6.72
C ASN A 67 1.37 -8.70 -6.09
N THR A 68 1.48 -8.86 -4.77
CA THR A 68 1.00 -10.06 -4.07
C THR A 68 -0.41 -9.84 -3.52
N ASP A 69 -1.32 -10.75 -3.85
CA ASP A 69 -2.68 -10.79 -3.31
C ASP A 69 -2.67 -11.08 -1.79
N SER A 70 -3.64 -10.53 -1.05
CA SER A 70 -3.67 -10.53 0.42
C SER A 70 -3.66 -11.92 1.08
N GLU A 71 -4.02 -12.98 0.35
CA GLU A 71 -4.13 -14.35 0.88
C GLU A 71 -2.76 -15.06 1.01
N ASP A 72 -1.71 -14.59 0.32
CA ASP A 72 -0.40 -15.27 0.25
C ASP A 72 0.74 -14.44 0.87
N TYR A 73 0.44 -13.48 1.74
CA TYR A 73 1.41 -12.51 2.26
C TYR A 73 2.63 -13.14 2.98
N ARG A 74 2.41 -14.18 3.80
CA ARG A 74 3.50 -14.86 4.51
C ARG A 74 4.47 -15.54 3.54
N LYS A 75 3.91 -16.21 2.54
CA LYS A 75 4.69 -16.80 1.45
C LYS A 75 5.42 -15.71 0.67
N ALA A 76 4.82 -14.54 0.50
CA ALA A 76 5.50 -13.44 -0.17
C ALA A 76 6.68 -12.87 0.62
N ILE A 77 6.58 -12.81 1.96
CA ILE A 77 7.73 -12.51 2.82
C ILE A 77 8.81 -13.60 2.67
N ASP A 78 8.43 -14.88 2.68
CA ASP A 78 9.38 -15.99 2.55
C ASP A 78 10.11 -15.97 1.19
N ASP A 79 9.37 -15.72 0.10
CA ASP A 79 9.91 -15.55 -1.25
C ASP A 79 10.86 -14.35 -1.32
N LEU A 80 10.51 -13.25 -0.67
CA LEU A 80 11.34 -12.05 -0.57
C LEU A 80 12.64 -12.32 0.21
N VAL A 81 12.55 -13.01 1.34
CA VAL A 81 13.73 -13.43 2.12
C VAL A 81 14.63 -14.31 1.26
N THR A 82 14.05 -15.21 0.47
CA THR A 82 14.79 -16.08 -0.46
C THR A 82 15.51 -15.28 -1.54
N VAL A 83 14.81 -14.32 -2.17
CA VAL A 83 15.38 -13.46 -3.21
C VAL A 83 16.54 -12.61 -2.69
N ILE A 84 16.40 -12.04 -1.49
CA ILE A 84 17.42 -11.14 -0.94
C ILE A 84 18.59 -11.91 -0.32
N LYS A 85 18.37 -13.14 0.16
CA LYS A 85 19.44 -13.96 0.75
C LYS A 85 20.62 -14.15 -0.20
N ASP A 86 20.35 -14.29 -1.50
CA ASP A 86 21.37 -14.48 -2.53
C ASP A 86 21.96 -13.15 -3.07
N SER A 87 21.44 -12.01 -2.61
CA SER A 87 21.96 -10.68 -2.95
C SER A 87 23.24 -10.35 -2.17
N SER A 88 23.94 -9.28 -2.58
CA SER A 88 25.11 -8.82 -1.83
C SER A 88 24.72 -8.33 -0.43
N ILE A 89 25.66 -8.40 0.52
CA ILE A 89 25.44 -7.88 1.88
C ILE A 89 25.08 -6.38 1.87
N LEU A 90 25.65 -5.61 0.94
CA LEU A 90 25.34 -4.19 0.78
C LEU A 90 23.89 -3.98 0.37
N GLU A 91 23.41 -4.70 -0.66
CA GLU A 91 22.01 -4.63 -1.11
C GLU A 91 21.04 -5.07 0.00
N THR A 92 21.39 -6.13 0.73
CA THR A 92 20.60 -6.60 1.87
C THR A 92 20.47 -5.51 2.94
N LYS A 93 21.57 -4.83 3.29
CA LYS A 93 21.56 -3.72 4.26
C LYS A 93 20.75 -2.54 3.77
N VAL A 94 20.93 -2.12 2.52
CA VAL A 94 20.18 -1.01 1.92
C VAL A 94 18.68 -1.28 1.98
N PHE A 95 18.28 -2.50 1.60
CA PHE A 95 16.89 -2.89 1.61
C PHE A 95 16.32 -3.00 3.02
N ALA A 96 17.01 -3.68 3.93
CA ALA A 96 16.56 -3.80 5.31
C ALA A 96 16.46 -2.43 5.99
N ASN A 97 17.40 -1.52 5.74
CA ASN A 97 17.35 -0.14 6.22
C ASN A 97 16.17 0.64 5.61
N TRP A 98 15.84 0.43 4.33
CA TRP A 98 14.66 1.03 3.72
C TRP A 98 13.37 0.56 4.39
N VAL A 99 13.20 -0.75 4.61
CA VAL A 99 12.04 -1.32 5.34
C VAL A 99 11.98 -0.74 6.76
N ASN A 100 13.11 -0.66 7.43
CA ASN A 100 13.25 -0.12 8.77
C ASN A 100 12.77 1.34 8.86
N ASN A 101 13.22 2.19 7.92
CA ASN A 101 12.79 3.58 7.84
C ASN A 101 11.32 3.73 7.46
N PHE A 102 10.80 2.84 6.59
CA PHE A 102 9.38 2.81 6.28
C PHE A 102 8.56 2.54 7.55
N LEU A 103 8.89 1.50 8.32
CA LEU A 103 8.17 1.14 9.55
C LEU A 103 8.29 2.21 10.64
N LEU A 104 9.46 2.85 10.79
CA LEU A 104 9.62 4.01 11.67
C LEU A 104 8.67 5.15 11.32
N ASN A 105 8.52 5.45 10.02
CA ASN A 105 7.60 6.49 9.57
C ASN A 105 6.13 6.12 9.82
N GLN A 106 5.81 4.84 10.04
CA GLN A 106 4.49 4.38 10.48
C GLN A 106 4.34 4.37 12.01
N GLY A 107 5.37 4.79 12.76
CA GLY A 107 5.37 4.82 14.23
C GLY A 107 5.68 3.48 14.89
N GLU A 108 6.29 2.53 14.16
CA GLU A 108 6.72 1.25 14.74
C GLU A 108 8.05 1.37 15.47
N GLU A 109 8.17 0.67 16.60
CA GLU A 109 9.44 0.45 17.28
C GLU A 109 10.24 -0.64 16.57
N LEU A 110 11.55 -0.42 16.47
CA LEU A 110 12.44 -1.29 15.73
C LEU A 110 13.26 -2.19 16.64
N VAL A 111 13.67 -3.32 16.07
CA VAL A 111 14.50 -4.32 16.74
C VAL A 111 16.01 -4.11 16.48
N TYR A 112 16.38 -3.25 15.52
CA TYR A 112 17.80 -2.99 15.18
C TYR A 112 18.05 -1.53 14.84
N GLU A 113 19.15 -1.01 15.39
CA GLU A 113 19.54 0.39 15.23
C GLU A 113 20.84 0.56 14.41
N ASP A 114 21.61 -0.51 14.18
CA ASP A 114 22.96 -0.44 13.59
C ASP A 114 23.17 -1.48 12.48
N PHE A 115 22.90 -1.08 11.23
CA PHE A 115 23.11 -1.92 10.04
C PHE A 115 24.59 -2.05 9.65
N ASP A 116 25.48 -1.18 10.14
CA ASP A 116 26.90 -1.22 9.77
C ASP A 116 27.60 -2.43 10.39
N LYS A 117 27.16 -2.87 11.58
CA LYS A 117 27.67 -4.07 12.28
C LYS A 117 27.29 -5.40 11.63
N ILE A 118 26.28 -5.41 10.78
CA ILE A 118 25.76 -6.64 10.16
C ILE A 118 26.77 -7.17 9.15
N LYS A 119 27.15 -8.44 9.26
CA LYS A 119 28.15 -9.05 8.36
C LYS A 119 27.57 -10.06 7.39
N LYS A 120 26.37 -10.56 7.69
CA LYS A 120 25.70 -11.61 6.92
C LYS A 120 24.22 -11.30 6.76
N SER A 121 23.62 -11.74 5.66
CA SER A 121 22.20 -11.53 5.38
C SER A 121 21.31 -12.27 6.37
N GLU A 122 21.76 -13.43 6.86
CA GLU A 122 21.03 -14.23 7.86
C GLU A 122 20.88 -13.53 9.22
N GLU A 123 21.70 -12.51 9.51
CA GLU A 123 21.59 -11.73 10.75
C GLU A 123 20.45 -10.71 10.71
N VAL A 124 20.03 -10.27 9.51
CA VAL A 124 19.07 -9.16 9.35
C VAL A 124 17.73 -9.60 8.77
N LEU A 125 17.73 -10.55 7.83
CA LEU A 125 16.52 -10.98 7.12
C LEU A 125 15.42 -11.53 8.03
N PRO A 126 15.70 -12.42 9.01
CA PRO A 126 14.65 -12.96 9.89
C PRO A 126 13.96 -11.88 10.71
N MET A 127 14.72 -10.90 11.20
CA MET A 127 14.19 -9.81 11.99
C MET A 127 13.43 -8.81 11.13
N MET A 128 13.90 -8.52 9.91
CA MET A 128 13.15 -7.71 8.95
C MET A 128 11.78 -8.35 8.67
N ALA A 129 11.75 -9.65 8.38
CA ALA A 129 10.52 -10.41 8.19
C ALA A 129 9.60 -10.36 9.41
N ALA A 130 10.16 -10.51 10.61
CA ALA A 130 9.40 -10.42 11.86
C ALA A 130 8.80 -9.02 12.10
N ASN A 131 9.51 -7.94 11.76
CA ASN A 131 9.00 -6.57 11.90
C ASN A 131 7.84 -6.31 10.94
N ILE A 132 7.96 -6.77 9.69
CA ILE A 132 6.89 -6.69 8.69
C ILE A 132 5.65 -7.45 9.17
N GLU A 133 5.83 -8.68 9.68
CA GLU A 133 4.72 -9.51 10.15
C GLU A 133 3.98 -8.87 11.35
N ARG A 134 4.72 -8.35 12.34
CA ARG A 134 4.11 -7.63 13.47
C ARG A 134 3.31 -6.41 13.03
N TYR A 135 3.86 -5.62 12.10
CA TYR A 135 3.17 -4.45 11.58
C TYR A 135 1.86 -4.85 10.87
N ARG A 136 1.87 -5.94 10.10
CA ARG A 136 0.66 -6.49 9.48
C ARG A 136 -0.39 -6.90 10.51
N GLU A 137 0.01 -7.65 11.54
CA GLU A 137 -0.91 -8.07 12.61
C GLU A 137 -1.57 -6.87 13.29
N LYS A 138 -0.80 -5.82 13.56
CA LYS A 138 -1.32 -4.55 14.08
C LYS A 138 -2.35 -3.92 13.15
N LEU A 139 -2.06 -3.79 11.85
CA LEU A 139 -3.00 -3.22 10.87
C LEU A 139 -4.31 -4.01 10.80
N ILE A 140 -4.24 -5.35 10.87
CA ILE A 140 -5.44 -6.21 10.89
C ILE A 140 -6.23 -5.99 12.17
N SER A 141 -5.55 -5.93 13.32
CA SER A 141 -6.20 -5.67 14.61
C SER A 141 -6.92 -4.31 14.62
N GLU A 142 -6.24 -3.24 14.19
CA GLU A 142 -6.83 -1.90 14.08
C GLU A 142 -8.01 -1.87 13.10
N GLY A 143 -7.89 -2.57 11.97
CA GLY A 143 -8.95 -2.70 10.98
C GLY A 143 -10.19 -3.40 11.54
N LEU A 144 -9.99 -4.48 12.29
CA LEU A 144 -11.06 -5.23 12.94
C LEU A 144 -11.75 -4.40 14.02
N GLU A 145 -10.97 -3.71 14.86
CA GLU A 145 -11.49 -2.84 15.92
C GLU A 145 -12.36 -1.72 15.35
N ARG A 146 -11.86 -0.99 14.34
CA ARG A 146 -12.63 0.05 13.65
C ARG A 146 -13.88 -0.50 12.96
N GLY A 147 -13.78 -1.71 12.39
CA GLY A 147 -14.91 -2.39 11.77
C GLY A 147 -16.00 -2.75 12.78
N LEU A 148 -15.61 -3.27 13.94
CA LEU A 148 -16.51 -3.62 15.03
C LEU A 148 -17.17 -2.37 15.62
N GLU A 149 -16.40 -1.32 15.91
CA GLU A 149 -16.91 -0.05 16.44
C GLU A 149 -17.97 0.55 15.51
N ARG A 150 -17.66 0.70 14.22
CA ARG A 150 -18.62 1.17 13.21
C ARG A 150 -19.84 0.27 13.10
N GLY A 151 -19.65 -1.05 13.18
CA GLY A 151 -20.74 -2.02 13.14
C GLY A 151 -21.69 -1.89 14.32
N LEU A 152 -21.16 -1.69 15.53
CA LEU A 152 -21.94 -1.47 16.74
C LEU A 152 -22.68 -0.14 16.70
N GLU A 153 -22.03 0.94 16.28
CA GLU A 153 -22.63 2.27 16.14
C GLU A 153 -23.79 2.25 15.13
N GLN A 154 -23.56 1.69 13.93
CA GLN A 154 -24.60 1.54 12.91
C GLN A 154 -25.74 0.62 13.37
N GLY A 155 -25.43 -0.42 14.12
CA GLY A 155 -26.43 -1.34 14.68
C GLY A 155 -27.31 -0.66 15.73
N ALA A 156 -26.71 0.12 16.63
CA ALA A 156 -27.43 0.92 17.62
C ALA A 156 -28.32 1.97 16.94
N HIS A 157 -27.77 2.75 16.00
CA HIS A 157 -28.53 3.76 15.26
C HIS A 157 -29.72 3.18 14.49
N LYS A 158 -29.54 2.04 13.80
CA LYS A 158 -30.64 1.32 13.14
C LYS A 158 -31.73 0.89 14.12
N ARG A 159 -31.34 0.36 15.28
CA ARG A 159 -32.28 -0.03 16.33
C ARG A 159 -33.06 1.18 16.85
N ASP A 160 -32.39 2.32 17.03
CA ASP A 160 -33.03 3.55 17.50
C ASP A 160 -34.03 4.09 16.47
N ILE A 161 -33.71 4.02 15.17
CA ILE A 161 -34.64 4.31 14.08
C ILE A 161 -35.87 3.38 14.11
N GLU A 162 -35.67 2.08 14.33
CA GLU A 162 -36.77 1.11 14.42
C GLU A 162 -37.69 1.39 15.61
N ILE A 163 -37.12 1.75 16.77
CA ILE A 163 -37.87 2.14 17.96
C ILE A 163 -38.64 3.43 17.69
N ALA A 164 -37.98 4.45 17.13
CA ALA A 164 -38.62 5.70 16.76
C ALA A 164 -39.81 5.50 15.83
N SER A 165 -39.64 4.68 14.78
CA SER A 165 -40.73 4.34 13.84
C SER A 165 -41.93 3.70 14.55
N LYS A 166 -41.70 2.79 15.50
CA LYS A 166 -42.77 2.14 16.27
C LYS A 166 -43.50 3.13 17.19
N LEU A 167 -42.76 4.01 17.88
CA LEU A 167 -43.33 5.00 18.79
C LEU A 167 -44.15 6.06 18.05
N LEU A 168 -43.64 6.57 16.93
CA LEU A 168 -44.36 7.54 16.08
C LEU A 168 -45.64 6.92 15.50
N LYS A 169 -45.59 5.66 15.05
CA LYS A 169 -46.80 4.92 14.59
C LYS A 169 -47.83 4.73 15.70
N ALA A 170 -47.39 4.64 16.96
CA ALA A 170 -48.26 4.58 18.13
C ALA A 170 -48.82 5.95 18.55
N GLY A 171 -48.49 7.04 17.83
CA GLY A 171 -48.98 8.39 18.10
C GLY A 171 -48.15 9.18 19.11
N SER A 172 -46.92 8.75 19.41
CA SER A 172 -46.02 9.52 20.29
C SER A 172 -45.55 10.81 19.62
N GLU A 173 -45.39 11.88 20.40
CA GLU A 173 -44.85 13.16 19.89
C GLU A 173 -43.36 13.07 19.56
N TYR A 174 -42.91 13.83 18.55
CA TYR A 174 -41.51 13.86 18.11
C TYR A 174 -40.52 14.21 19.22
N THR A 175 -40.88 15.15 20.11
CA THR A 175 -40.05 15.57 21.26
C THR A 175 -39.85 14.43 22.25
N PHE A 176 -40.88 13.63 22.50
CA PHE A 176 -40.80 12.44 23.34
C PHE A 176 -39.94 11.37 22.69
N VAL A 177 -40.13 11.09 21.39
CA VAL A 177 -39.37 10.07 20.66
C VAL A 177 -37.88 10.43 20.58
N ALA A 178 -37.53 11.69 20.32
CA ALA A 178 -36.16 12.17 20.33
C ALA A 178 -35.48 11.96 21.68
N ASN A 179 -36.18 12.24 22.78
CA ASN A 179 -35.65 12.05 24.14
C ASN A 179 -35.41 10.56 24.48
N ILE A 180 -36.21 9.63 23.94
CA ILE A 180 -36.05 8.19 24.18
C ILE A 180 -34.97 7.56 23.32
N THR A 181 -34.86 7.96 22.06
CA THR A 181 -33.99 7.33 21.05
C THR A 181 -32.65 8.03 20.87
N GLY A 182 -32.50 9.26 21.39
CA GLY A 182 -31.31 10.08 21.18
C GLY A 182 -31.20 10.66 19.76
N LEU A 183 -32.15 10.34 18.86
CA LEU A 183 -32.21 10.88 17.51
C LEU A 183 -32.65 12.35 17.52
N SER A 184 -32.10 13.13 16.59
CA SER A 184 -32.53 14.50 16.38
C SER A 184 -33.94 14.57 15.81
N ILE A 185 -34.64 15.69 16.05
CA ILE A 185 -35.97 15.92 15.45
C ILE A 185 -35.90 15.93 13.92
N GLU A 186 -34.75 16.27 13.32
CA GLU A 186 -34.54 16.21 11.88
C GLU A 186 -34.46 14.76 11.37
N GLU A 187 -33.78 13.87 12.09
CA GLU A 187 -33.73 12.43 11.75
C GLU A 187 -35.08 11.72 11.89
N LEU A 188 -36.02 12.30 12.65
CA LEU A 188 -37.34 11.73 12.87
C LEU A 188 -38.40 12.16 11.85
N LYS A 189 -38.16 13.24 11.08
CA LYS A 189 -39.11 13.79 10.09
C LYS A 189 -39.04 13.07 8.75
#